data_AF-A0A6M4NLD5-F1
#
_entry.id   AF-A0A6M4NLD5-F1
#
_cell.length_a   1.000
_cell.length_b   1.000
_cell.length_c   1.000
_cell.angle_alpha   90.00
_cell.angle_beta   90.00
_cell.angle_gamma   90.00
#
_symmetry.space_group_name_H-M   'P 1'
#
loop_
_entity.id
_entity.type
_entity.pdbx_description
1 polymer ?
#
loop_
_entity_poly.entity_id
_entity_poly.type
_entity_poly.pdbx_seq_one_letter_code
_entity_poly.pdbx_strand_id
1 'polypeptide(L)'
;MGSCAAPSAKGDDKFITTDYLQQCRQEESSKAAELQARQEKLDALRKLMEEDGINPEELLGSFQAKSTATKKSRGPRPAKYSFTDENGETKTWTGQGRTPKALAEQIAAGKSLDDFLI
;
A
#
# COMPACT_ATOMS: atom_id res chain seq x y z
N MET A 1 -15.74 -16.18 18.33
CA MET A 1 -16.62 -16.86 19.32
C MET A 1 -17.97 -16.17 19.25
N GLY A 2 -18.87 -16.63 18.37
CA GLY A 2 -20.18 -16.00 18.17
C GLY A 2 -21.13 -16.43 19.28
N SER A 3 -21.59 -15.48 20.08
CA SER A 3 -22.54 -15.73 21.17
C SER A 3 -23.95 -15.92 20.59
N CYS A 4 -24.42 -17.17 20.50
CA CYS A 4 -25.83 -17.46 20.22
C CYS A 4 -26.61 -17.36 21.53
N ALA A 5 -27.35 -16.27 21.71
CA ALA A 5 -28.28 -16.09 22.82
C ALA A 5 -29.66 -16.66 22.45
N ALA A 6 -30.15 -17.62 23.22
CA ALA A 6 -31.48 -18.22 23.03
C ALA A 6 -32.60 -17.23 23.44
N PRO A 7 -33.70 -17.12 22.68
CA PRO A 7 -34.84 -16.30 23.08
C PRO A 7 -35.64 -17.00 24.20
N SER A 8 -36.08 -16.22 25.17
CA SER A 8 -36.85 -16.65 26.35
C SER A 8 -38.21 -17.24 25.95
N ALA A 9 -38.50 -18.44 26.46
CA ALA A 9 -39.51 -19.39 26.01
C ALA A 9 -40.82 -19.31 26.84
N LYS A 10 -41.97 -19.17 26.17
CA LYS A 10 -43.32 -19.35 26.75
C LYS A 10 -44.24 -20.06 25.75
N GLY A 11 -44.34 -21.38 25.87
CA GLY A 11 -45.55 -22.15 25.57
C GLY A 11 -45.44 -23.20 24.47
N ASP A 12 -44.63 -22.98 23.42
CA ASP A 12 -44.50 -23.89 22.26
C ASP A 12 -43.01 -24.05 21.85
N ASP A 13 -42.14 -24.19 22.85
CA ASP A 13 -40.72 -23.87 22.70
C ASP A 13 -39.81 -25.04 22.25
N LYS A 14 -40.33 -26.28 22.18
CA LYS A 14 -39.50 -27.45 21.80
C LYS A 14 -39.15 -27.47 20.31
N PHE A 15 -40.06 -27.03 19.45
CA PHE A 15 -39.84 -27.04 18.00
C PHE A 15 -38.94 -25.87 17.59
N ILE A 16 -39.19 -24.68 18.16
CA ILE A 16 -38.38 -23.47 17.93
C ILE A 16 -36.93 -23.69 18.37
N THR A 17 -36.69 -24.30 19.53
CA THR A 17 -35.33 -24.56 20.02
C THR A 17 -34.59 -25.59 19.17
N THR A 18 -35.28 -26.63 18.69
CA THR A 18 -34.64 -27.69 17.89
C THR A 18 -34.29 -27.21 16.50
N ASP A 19 -35.19 -26.47 15.84
CA ASP A 19 -34.97 -25.86 14.53
C ASP A 19 -33.82 -24.84 14.57
N TYR A 20 -33.79 -23.98 15.59
CA TYR A 20 -32.70 -23.02 15.79
C TYR A 20 -31.33 -23.68 15.99
N LEU A 21 -31.25 -24.74 16.79
CA LEU A 21 -30.01 -25.51 16.99
C LEU A 21 -29.56 -26.24 15.72
N GLN A 22 -30.51 -26.69 14.90
CA GLN A 22 -30.21 -27.34 13.63
C GLN A 22 -29.72 -26.32 12.59
N GLN A 23 -30.35 -25.15 12.51
CA GLN A 23 -29.89 -24.04 11.67
C GLN A 23 -28.48 -23.58 12.08
N CYS A 24 -28.19 -23.45 13.38
CA CYS A 24 -26.85 -23.11 13.84
C CYS A 24 -25.79 -24.13 13.39
N ARG A 25 -26.08 -25.43 13.51
CA ARG A 25 -25.17 -26.48 12.99
C ARG A 25 -25.05 -26.46 11.46
N GLN A 26 -26.13 -26.16 10.76
CA GLN A 26 -26.13 -26.03 9.30
C GLN A 26 -25.27 -24.84 8.86
N GLU A 27 -25.33 -23.72 9.58
CA GLU A 27 -24.49 -22.54 9.33
C GLU A 27 -23.03 -22.77 9.71
N GLU A 28 -22.75 -23.47 10.80
CA GLU A 28 -21.37 -23.83 11.15
C GLU A 28 -20.79 -24.82 10.15
N SER A 29 -21.55 -25.81 9.71
CA SER A 29 -21.11 -26.76 8.69
C SER A 29 -20.94 -26.11 7.32
N SER A 30 -21.79 -25.16 6.92
CA SER A 30 -21.61 -24.41 5.68
C SER A 30 -20.37 -23.52 5.73
N LYS A 31 -20.12 -22.83 6.85
CA LYS A 31 -18.90 -22.06 7.07
C LYS A 31 -17.66 -22.97 7.09
N ALA A 32 -17.73 -24.13 7.73
CA ALA A 32 -16.65 -25.10 7.75
C ALA A 32 -16.35 -25.63 6.34
N ALA A 33 -17.37 -25.96 5.55
CA ALA A 33 -17.23 -26.39 4.17
C ALA A 33 -16.63 -25.28 3.29
N GLU A 34 -17.03 -24.02 3.48
CA GLU A 34 -16.44 -22.88 2.76
C GLU A 34 -14.96 -22.68 3.11
N LEU A 35 -14.60 -22.80 4.39
CA LEU A 35 -13.21 -22.73 4.85
C LEU A 35 -12.37 -23.88 4.29
N GLN A 36 -12.91 -25.09 4.26
CA GLN A 36 -12.25 -26.25 3.65
C GLN A 36 -12.04 -26.03 2.16
N ALA A 37 -13.08 -25.63 1.42
CA ALA A 37 -12.97 -25.32 0.00
C ALA A 37 -11.96 -24.20 -0.28
N ARG A 38 -11.82 -23.23 0.63
CA ARG A 38 -10.79 -22.17 0.54
C ARG A 38 -9.40 -22.73 0.80
N GLN A 39 -9.22 -23.59 1.80
CA GLN A 39 -7.93 -24.23 2.12
C GLN A 39 -7.46 -25.12 0.97
N GLU A 40 -8.35 -25.95 0.40
CA GLU A 40 -8.04 -26.80 -0.75
C GLU A 40 -7.54 -25.98 -1.95
N LYS A 41 -8.17 -24.82 -2.22
CA LYS A 41 -7.72 -23.90 -3.27
C LYS A 41 -6.34 -23.33 -2.97
N LEU A 42 -6.06 -22.95 -1.72
CA LEU A 42 -4.74 -22.44 -1.32
C LEU A 42 -3.66 -23.52 -1.46
N ASP A 43 -3.96 -24.75 -1.05
CA ASP A 43 -3.03 -25.88 -1.17
C ASP A 43 -2.78 -26.26 -2.63
N ALA A 44 -3.82 -26.24 -3.47
CA ALA A 44 -3.68 -26.47 -4.91
C ALA A 44 -2.78 -25.39 -5.56
N LEU A 45 -3.01 -24.11 -5.23
CA LEU A 45 -2.17 -23.01 -5.71
C LEU A 45 -0.74 -23.11 -5.20
N ARG A 46 -0.55 -23.52 -3.95
CA ARG A 46 0.78 -23.73 -3.37
C ARG A 46 1.55 -24.82 -4.10
N LYS A 47 0.93 -25.97 -4.37
CA LYS A 47 1.56 -27.06 -5.11
C LYS A 47 1.98 -26.62 -6.51
N LEU A 48 1.10 -25.92 -7.23
CA LEU A 48 1.42 -25.41 -8.56
C LEU A 48 2.64 -24.46 -8.53
N MET A 49 2.70 -23.55 -7.56
CA MET A 49 3.86 -22.66 -7.39
C MET A 49 5.15 -23.43 -7.06
N GLU A 50 5.07 -24.46 -6.22
CA GLU A 50 6.22 -25.30 -5.86
C GLU A 50 6.70 -26.15 -7.06
N GLU A 51 5.79 -26.65 -7.91
CA GLU A 51 6.12 -27.37 -9.16
C GLU A 51 6.85 -26.47 -10.17
N ASP A 52 6.45 -25.20 -10.27
CA ASP A 52 7.13 -24.19 -11.09
C ASP A 52 8.44 -23.70 -10.44
N GLY A 53 8.80 -24.20 -9.25
CA GLY A 53 10.01 -23.83 -8.51
C GLY A 53 9.95 -22.44 -7.85
N ILE A 54 8.75 -21.87 -7.71
CA ILE A 54 8.51 -20.55 -7.14
C ILE A 54 8.15 -20.70 -5.65
N ASN A 55 9.06 -20.30 -4.77
CA ASN A 55 8.78 -20.29 -3.34
C ASN A 55 7.76 -19.18 -3.00
N PRO A 56 6.65 -19.50 -2.31
CA PRO A 56 5.61 -18.50 -1.99
C PRO A 56 6.13 -17.37 -1.10
N GLU A 57 7.11 -17.65 -0.23
CA GLU A 57 7.73 -16.65 0.66
C GLU A 57 8.61 -15.65 -0.11
N GLU A 58 9.35 -16.12 -1.13
CA GLU A 58 10.17 -15.26 -1.99
C GLU A 58 9.29 -14.41 -2.91
N LEU A 59 8.22 -15.00 -3.45
CA LEU A 59 7.23 -14.28 -4.26
C LEU A 59 6.55 -13.18 -3.44
N LEU A 60 6.13 -13.49 -2.21
CA LEU A 60 5.52 -12.53 -1.30
C LEU A 60 6.54 -11.46 -0.87
N GLY A 61 7.78 -11.84 -0.61
CA GLY A 61 8.89 -10.92 -0.34
C GLY A 61 9.18 -9.99 -1.50
N SER A 62 9.11 -10.47 -2.75
CA SER A 62 9.25 -9.67 -3.98
C SER A 62 8.09 -8.67 -4.16
N PHE A 63 6.87 -9.06 -3.78
CA PHE A 63 5.69 -8.18 -3.83
C PHE A 63 5.73 -7.11 -2.73
N GLN A 64 6.20 -7.45 -1.52
CA GLN A 64 6.38 -6.51 -0.41
C GLN A 64 7.64 -5.63 -0.56
N ALA A 65 8.71 -6.12 -1.19
CA ALA A 65 9.90 -5.33 -1.50
C ALA A 65 9.60 -4.17 -2.47
N LYS A 66 8.50 -4.25 -3.23
CA LYS A 66 8.02 -3.13 -4.06
C LYS A 66 7.23 -2.07 -3.26
N SER A 67 6.67 -2.39 -2.10
CA SER A 67 5.95 -1.43 -1.25
C SER A 67 6.83 -0.82 -0.14
N THR A 68 7.97 -1.44 0.19
CA THR A 68 8.97 -0.92 1.13
C THR A 68 10.30 -0.55 0.47
N ALA A 69 10.33 -0.43 -0.86
CA ALA A 69 11.32 0.40 -1.52
C ALA A 69 11.04 1.88 -1.18
N THR A 70 11.23 2.23 0.10
CA THR A 70 11.59 3.58 0.53
C THR A 70 12.68 3.98 -0.43
N LYS A 71 12.35 4.89 -1.36
CA LYS A 71 13.35 5.57 -2.17
C LYS A 71 14.41 6.00 -1.16
N LYS A 72 15.60 5.39 -1.21
CA LYS A 72 16.75 5.96 -0.50
C LYS A 72 16.75 7.41 -0.91
N SER A 73 16.42 8.28 0.03
CA SER A 73 16.52 9.72 -0.15
C SER A 73 17.99 9.91 -0.44
N ARG A 74 18.30 10.06 -1.74
CA ARG A 74 19.60 10.58 -2.15
C ARG A 74 19.67 11.89 -1.40
N GLY A 75 20.69 12.07 -0.55
CA GLY A 75 20.89 13.33 0.19
C GLY A 75 20.60 14.50 -0.74
N PRO A 76 19.96 15.57 -0.24
CA PRO A 76 19.39 16.63 -1.07
C PRO A 76 20.39 16.96 -2.16
N ARG A 77 19.98 16.77 -3.43
CA ARG A 77 20.85 17.10 -4.56
C ARG A 77 21.33 18.53 -4.33
N PRO A 78 22.64 18.81 -4.44
CA PRO A 78 23.12 20.17 -4.29
C PRO A 78 22.29 21.05 -5.22
N ALA A 79 21.84 22.20 -4.70
CA ALA A 79 21.16 23.18 -5.54
C ALA A 79 22.00 23.39 -6.80
N LYS A 80 21.37 23.41 -7.97
CA LYS A 80 22.12 23.46 -9.23
C LYS A 80 22.60 24.88 -9.48
N TYR A 81 21.79 25.88 -9.11
CA TYR A 81 22.09 27.30 -9.31
C TYR A 81 21.83 28.13 -8.05
N SER A 82 22.66 29.13 -7.77
CA SER A 82 22.41 30.17 -6.75
C SER A 82 22.40 31.56 -7.38
N PHE A 83 21.44 32.40 -6.99
CA PHE A 83 21.31 33.76 -7.50
C PHE A 83 20.85 34.71 -6.40
N THR A 84 21.22 35.98 -6.53
CA THR A 84 20.79 37.06 -5.63
C THR A 84 19.54 37.72 -6.20
N ASP A 85 18.47 37.73 -5.42
CA ASP A 85 17.24 38.46 -5.77
C ASP A 85 17.40 39.98 -5.64
N GLU A 86 16.43 40.74 -6.16
CA GLU A 86 16.34 42.21 -6.01
C GLU A 86 16.33 42.68 -4.54
N ASN A 87 15.98 41.80 -3.60
CA ASN A 87 15.99 42.05 -2.16
C ASN A 87 17.35 41.74 -1.48
N GLY A 88 18.38 41.35 -2.24
CA GLY A 88 19.69 41.00 -1.70
C GLY A 88 19.78 39.60 -1.06
N GLU A 89 18.71 38.80 -1.15
CA GLU A 89 18.66 37.44 -0.60
C GLU A 89 19.21 36.41 -1.61
N THR A 90 20.03 35.47 -1.12
CA THR A 90 20.54 34.35 -1.92
C THR A 90 19.52 33.23 -2.00
N LYS A 91 18.95 33.01 -3.19
CA LYS A 91 18.04 31.89 -3.45
C LYS A 91 18.70 30.85 -4.32
N THR A 92 18.27 29.61 -4.12
CA THR A 92 18.73 28.47 -4.89
C THR A 92 17.63 27.97 -5.81
N TRP A 93 18.00 27.61 -7.04
CA TRP A 93 17.08 27.05 -8.02
C TRP A 93 17.58 25.71 -8.51
N THR A 94 16.70 24.71 -8.47
CA THR A 94 17.01 23.33 -8.83
C THR A 94 16.95 23.07 -10.34
N GLY A 95 16.62 24.08 -11.15
CA GLY A 95 16.40 23.95 -12.59
C GLY A 95 15.06 23.30 -12.95
N GLN A 96 14.18 23.08 -11.98
CA GLN A 96 12.85 22.49 -12.18
C GLN A 96 11.76 23.56 -12.10
N GLY A 97 10.91 23.65 -13.13
CA GLY A 97 9.79 24.59 -13.20
C GLY A 97 10.16 25.94 -13.84
N ARG A 98 9.37 26.98 -13.54
CA ARG A 98 9.61 28.34 -14.09
C ARG A 98 10.91 28.92 -13.52
N THR A 99 11.74 29.48 -14.38
CA THR A 99 12.95 30.23 -14.02
C THR A 99 12.59 31.42 -13.13
N PRO A 100 13.24 31.61 -11.97
CA PRO A 100 13.06 32.79 -11.13
C PRO A 100 13.34 34.08 -11.89
N LYS A 101 12.63 35.17 -11.57
CA LYS A 101 12.75 36.46 -12.26
C LYS A 101 14.18 36.99 -12.28
N ALA A 102 14.86 36.99 -11.13
CA ALA A 102 16.24 37.48 -11.04
C ALA A 102 17.22 36.66 -11.91
N LEU A 103 17.01 35.34 -12.04
CA LEU A 103 17.78 34.51 -12.99
C LEU A 103 17.41 34.82 -14.45
N ALA A 104 16.13 34.99 -14.74
CA ALA A 104 15.67 35.31 -16.09
C ALA A 104 16.20 36.67 -16.58
N GLU A 105 16.30 37.66 -15.69
CA GLU A 105 16.90 38.97 -15.98
C GLU A 105 18.39 38.88 -16.25
N GLN A 106 19.11 38.05 -15.50
CA GLN A 106 20.54 37.83 -15.72
C GLN A 106 20.81 37.09 -17.04
N ILE A 107 19.95 36.14 -17.40
CA ILE A 107 19.98 35.48 -18.72
C ILE A 107 19.64 36.48 -19.83
N ALA A 108 18.63 37.33 -19.63
CA ALA A 108 18.27 38.38 -20.58
C ALA A 108 19.36 39.46 -20.73
N ALA A 109 20.14 39.70 -19.67
CA ALA A 109 21.33 40.56 -19.68
C ALA A 109 22.55 39.91 -20.37
N GLY A 110 22.40 38.69 -20.90
CA GLY A 110 23.44 37.97 -21.66
C GLY A 110 24.37 37.10 -20.81
N LYS A 111 24.07 36.88 -19.53
CA LYS A 111 24.81 35.93 -18.69
C LYS A 111 24.31 34.51 -18.91
N SER A 112 25.18 33.53 -18.78
CA SER A 112 24.79 32.14 -18.99
C SER A 112 24.21 31.58 -17.69
N LEU A 113 23.23 30.68 -17.79
CA LEU A 113 22.70 29.97 -16.63
C LEU A 113 23.81 29.21 -15.88
N ASP A 114 24.85 28.78 -16.60
CA ASP A 114 26.03 28.09 -16.07
C ASP A 114 26.92 28.97 -15.16
N ASP A 115 26.86 30.29 -15.28
CA ASP A 115 27.61 31.20 -14.39
C ASP A 115 27.06 31.19 -12.96
N PHE A 116 25.81 30.74 -12.79
CA PHE A 116 25.13 30.65 -11.50
C PHE A 116 25.21 29.25 -10.90
N LEU A 117 25.93 28.33 -11.55
CA LEU A 117 26.10 26.95 -11.11
C LEU A 117 26.90 26.91 -9.79
N ILE A 118 26.41 26.19 -8.79
CA ILE A 118 27.15 25.93 -7.54
C ILE A 118 27.68 24.51 -7.46
#